data_AF-K2FHU3-F1
#
_entry.id   AF-K2FHU3-F1
#
_cell.length_a   1.000
_cell.length_b   1.000
_cell.length_c   1.000
_cell.angle_alpha   90.00
_cell.angle_beta   90.00
_cell.angle_gamma   90.00
#
_symmetry.space_group_name_H-M   'P 1'
#
loop_
_entity.id
_entity.type
_entity.pdbx_description
1 polymer ?
#
loop_
_entity_poly.entity_id
_entity_poly.type
_entity_poly.pdbx_seq_one_letter_code
_entity_poly.pdbx_strand_id
1 'polypeptide(L)' 'GKEEGREEGREEGIEKVAKNMLAQGIDVEIIASVTGFSKEEIKRLQNL' A
#
# COMPACT_ATOMS: atom_id res chain seq x y z
N GLY A 1 -19.09 -8.69 10.53
CA GLY A 1 -18.75 -9.45 11.76
C GLY A 1 -17.30 -9.89 11.83
N LYS A 2 -16.94 -11.01 11.19
CA LYS A 2 -15.54 -11.53 11.15
C LYS A 2 -14.86 -11.39 9.78
N GLU A 3 -15.66 -11.26 8.73
CA GLU A 3 -15.17 -11.17 7.34
C GLU A 3 -14.72 -9.74 7.01
N GLU A 4 -15.56 -8.75 7.33
CA GLU A 4 -15.23 -7.31 7.21
C GLU A 4 -13.93 -6.95 7.94
N GLY A 5 -13.75 -7.34 9.21
CA GLY A 5 -12.51 -7.03 9.94
C GLY A 5 -11.25 -7.73 9.41
N ARG A 6 -11.40 -8.83 8.66
CA ARG A 6 -10.27 -9.50 7.99
C ARG A 6 -9.92 -8.80 6.67
N GLU A 7 -10.91 -8.29 5.96
CA GLU A 7 -10.75 -7.52 4.74
C GLU A 7 -10.13 -6.14 5.04
N GLU A 8 -10.69 -5.41 6.01
CA GLU A 8 -10.16 -4.13 6.50
C GLU A 8 -8.69 -4.27 6.98
N GLY A 9 -8.39 -5.29 7.79
CA GLY A 9 -7.02 -5.52 8.27
C GLY A 9 -6.03 -5.88 7.14
N ARG A 10 -6.51 -6.47 6.04
CA ARG A 10 -5.68 -6.77 4.87
C ARG A 10 -5.41 -5.51 4.05
N GLU A 11 -6.42 -4.66 3.87
CA GLU A 11 -6.30 -3.37 3.19
C GLU A 11 -5.37 -2.41 3.96
N GLU A 12 -5.56 -2.27 5.27
CA GLU A 12 -4.67 -1.48 6.13
C GLU A 12 -3.23 -2.01 6.12
N GLY A 13 -3.07 -3.33 6.10
CA GLY A 13 -1.77 -3.99 6.04
C GLY A 13 -1.02 -3.69 4.74
N ILE A 14 -1.70 -3.81 3.60
CA ILE A 14 -1.05 -3.59 2.30
C ILE A 14 -0.73 -2.11 2.06
N GLU A 15 -1.56 -1.19 2.55
CA GLU A 15 -1.28 0.25 2.52
C GLU A 15 -0.05 0.62 3.38
N LYS A 16 0.05 0.05 4.59
CA LYS A 16 1.20 0.26 5.48
C LYS A 16 2.51 -0.24 4.85
N VAL A 17 2.48 -1.38 4.16
CA VAL A 17 3.63 -1.90 3.42
C VAL A 17 4.06 -0.91 2.33
N ALA A 18 3.12 -0.43 1.51
CA ALA A 18 3.41 0.54 0.45
C ALA A 18 4.05 1.84 0.99
N LYS A 19 3.51 2.40 2.09
CA LYS A 19 4.08 3.60 2.76
C LYS A 19 5.50 3.37 3.26
N ASN A 20 5.77 2.23 3.88
CA ASN A 20 7.11 1.91 4.39
C ASN A 20 8.12 1.70 3.27
N MET A 21 7.71 1.14 2.13
CA MET A 21 8.57 0.98 0.96
C MET A 21 8.91 2.34 0.32
N LEU A 22 7.91 3.24 0.21
CA LEU A 22 8.12 4.62 -0.24
C LEU A 22 9.09 5.38 0.67
N ALA A 23 8.92 5.26 1.99
CA ALA A 23 9.80 5.91 2.97
C ALA A 23 11.25 5.41 2.90
N GLN A 24 11.46 4.18 2.42
CA GLN A 24 12.78 3.60 2.16
C GLN A 24 13.36 3.98 0.78
N GLY A 25 12.64 4.79 0.00
CA GLY A 25 13.08 5.21 -1.34
C GLY A 25 12.99 4.11 -2.39
N ILE A 26 12.17 3.08 -2.17
CA ILE A 26 11.94 2.05 -3.18
C ILE A 26 11.17 2.66 -4.36
N ASP A 27 11.54 2.25 -5.57
CA ASP A 27 10.92 2.72 -6.80
C ASP A 27 9.41 2.38 -6.85
N VAL A 28 8.61 3.34 -7.32
CA VAL A 28 7.15 3.24 -7.45
C VAL A 28 6.73 2.05 -8.31
N GLU A 29 7.50 1.68 -9.34
CA GLU A 29 7.21 0.50 -10.17
C GLU A 29 7.33 -0.80 -9.40
N ILE A 30 8.36 -0.90 -8.54
CA ILE A 30 8.56 -2.07 -7.68
C ILE A 30 7.44 -2.15 -6.65
N ILE A 31 7.09 -1.03 -6.02
CA ILE A 31 5.99 -0.98 -5.05
C ILE A 31 4.68 -1.44 -5.69
N ALA A 32 4.36 -0.93 -6.89
CA ALA A 32 3.17 -1.34 -7.64
C ALA A 32 3.12 -2.85 -7.89
N SER A 33 4.26 -3.45 -8.27
CA SER A 33 4.34 -4.89 -8.52
C SER A 33 4.14 -5.74 -7.26
N VAL A 34 4.55 -5.25 -6.09
CA VAL A 34 4.49 -5.98 -4.81
C VAL A 34 3.14 -5.82 -4.13
N THR A 35 2.58 -4.61 -4.14
CA THR A 35 1.35 -4.30 -3.40
C THR A 35 0.09 -4.46 -4.25
N GLY A 36 0.25 -4.51 -5.58
CA GLY A 36 -0.87 -4.52 -6.53
C GLY A 36 -1.51 -3.14 -6.74
N PHE A 37 -0.93 -2.09 -6.17
CA PHE A 37 -1.41 -0.72 -6.35
C PHE A 37 -0.97 -0.14 -7.70
N SER A 38 -1.82 0.70 -8.26
CA SER A 38 -1.46 1.60 -9.35
C SER A 38 -0.43 2.65 -8.90
N LYS A 39 0.33 3.17 -9.86
CA LYS A 39 1.26 4.27 -9.61
C LYS A 39 0.55 5.50 -9.03
N GLU A 40 -0.70 5.73 -9.40
CA GLU A 40 -1.52 6.84 -8.91
C GLU A 40 -1.93 6.64 -7.45
N GLU A 41 -2.32 5.43 -7.06
CA GLU A 41 -2.57 5.07 -5.66
C GLU A 41 -1.32 5.29 -4.81
N ILE A 42 -0.16 4.81 -5.27
CA ILE A 42 1.11 4.96 -4.54
C ILE A 42 1.48 6.44 -4.38
N LYS A 43 1.29 7.28 -5.41
CA LYS A 43 1.52 8.73 -5.32
C LYS A 43 0.61 9.41 -4.30
N ARG A 44 -0.63 8.94 -4.13
CA ARG A 44 -1.53 9.46 -3.08
C ARG A 44 -1.03 9.12 -1.68
N LEU A 45 -0.38 7.97 -1.50
CA LEU A 45 0.23 7.58 -0.21
C LEU A 45 1.46 8.42 0.15
N GLN A 46 2.09 9.08 -0.81
CA GLN A 46 3.28 9.93 -0.60
C GLN A 46 2.95 11.32 -0.02
N ASN A 47 1.69 11.79 -0.16
CA ASN A 47 1.26 13.14 0.20
C ASN A 47 0.46 13.21 1.53
N LEU A 48 0.50 12.16 2.36
CA LEU A 48 -0.06 12.11 3.71
C LEU A 48 1.06 12.15 4.75
#